data_AF-A0A3D5SK05-F1
#
_entry.id   AF-A0A3D5SK05-F1
#
_cell.length_a   1.000
_cell.length_b   1.000
_cell.length_c   1.000
_cell.angle_alpha   90.00
_cell.angle_beta   90.00
_cell.angle_gamma   90.00
#
_symmetry.space_group_name_H-M   'P 1'
#
loop_
_entity.id
_entity.type
_entity.pdbx_description
1 polymer ?
#
loop_
_entity_poly.entity_id
_entity_poly.type
_entity_poly.pdbx_seq_one_letter_code
_entity_poly.pdbx_strand_id
1 'polypeptide(L)' 'MRNGVQFLTDEAGEKTGVVLPISEYEKLLEDLRDLAVVAERRGEPSIPHDEFIAELKRDGLL' A
#
# COMPACT_ATOMS: atom_id res chain seq x y z
N MET A 1 11.44 11.65 -22.07
CA MET A 1 12.34 10.69 -21.38
C MET A 1 11.63 9.34 -21.34
N ARG A 2 12.36 8.21 -21.44
CA ARG A 2 11.75 6.88 -21.38
C ARG A 2 11.23 6.63 -19.96
N ASN A 3 9.95 6.89 -19.72
CA ASN A 3 9.28 6.73 -18.41
C ASN A 3 8.77 5.29 -18.24
N GLY A 4 9.67 4.30 -18.30
CA GLY A 4 9.32 2.89 -18.20
C GLY A 4 10.26 2.12 -17.29
N VAL A 5 9.76 1.00 -16.78
CA VAL A 5 10.53 0.02 -15.99
C VAL A 5 11.76 -0.43 -16.77
N GLN A 6 12.93 -0.39 -16.15
CA GLN A 6 14.16 -0.94 -16.71
C GLN A 6 14.61 -2.14 -15.90
N PHE A 7 15.16 -3.15 -16.57
CA PHE A 7 15.65 -4.36 -15.90
C PHE A 7 17.17 -4.39 -15.96
N LEU A 8 17.79 -4.75 -14.83
CA LEU A 8 19.20 -5.12 -14.76
C LEU A 8 19.30 -6.61 -15.03
N THR A 9 20.20 -7.00 -15.94
CA THR A 9 20.42 -8.40 -16.30
C THR A 9 21.86 -8.80 -16.04
N ASP A 10 22.08 -10.07 -15.67
CA ASP A 10 23.42 -10.65 -15.58
C ASP A 10 23.98 -11.06 -16.95
N GLU A 11 25.15 -11.70 -16.96
CA GLU A 11 25.84 -12.15 -18.19
C GLU A 11 25.09 -13.26 -18.93
N ALA A 12 24.23 -14.02 -18.24
CA ALA A 12 23.36 -15.02 -18.86
C ALA A 12 22.09 -14.40 -19.45
N GLY A 13 21.84 -13.10 -19.18
CA GLY A 13 20.63 -12.39 -19.59
C GLY A 13 19.48 -12.47 -18.59
N GLU A 14 19.71 -13.05 -17.41
CA GLU A 14 18.70 -13.22 -16.38
C GLU A 14 18.48 -11.91 -15.62
N LYS A 15 17.22 -11.56 -15.34
CA LYS A 15 16.87 -10.33 -14.64
C LYS A 15 17.22 -10.43 -13.16
N THR A 16 18.14 -9.62 -12.70
CA THR A 16 18.62 -9.58 -11.31
C THR A 16 18.13 -8.36 -10.54
N GLY A 17 17.61 -7.34 -11.24
CA GLY A 17 17.09 -6.14 -10.60
C GLY A 17 16.20 -5.31 -11.51
N VAL A 18 15.63 -4.26 -10.94
CA VAL A 18 14.73 -3.34 -11.63
C VAL A 18 15.01 -1.91 -11.21
N VAL A 19 14.96 -0.98 -12.16
CA VAL A 19 14.99 0.46 -11.92
C VAL A 19 13.60 1.02 -12.25
N LEU A 20 12.99 1.65 -11.25
CA LEU A 20 11.66 2.25 -11.34
C LEU A 20 11.78 3.78 -11.23
N PRO A 21 10.88 4.54 -11.87
CA PRO A 21 10.64 5.93 -11.49
C PRO A 21 10.34 6.00 -9.98
N ILE A 22 10.87 7.03 -9.31
CA ILE A 22 10.73 7.14 -7.85
C ILE A 22 9.27 7.10 -7.39
N SER A 23 8.37 7.72 -8.16
CA SER A 23 6.93 7.73 -7.87
C SER A 23 6.30 6.33 -7.89
N GLU A 24 6.76 5.45 -8.78
CA GLU A 24 6.26 4.06 -8.86
C GLU A 24 6.79 3.21 -7.70
N TYR A 25 8.03 3.45 -7.27
CA TYR A 25 8.59 2.78 -6.10
C TYR A 25 7.88 3.21 -4.81
N GLU A 26 7.64 4.51 -4.63
CA GLU A 26 6.91 5.05 -3.47
C GLU A 26 5.48 4.50 -3.39
N LYS A 27 4.79 4.43 -4.54
CA LYS A 27 3.46 3.82 -4.64
C LYS A 27 3.49 2.33 -4.28
N LEU A 28 4.47 1.57 -4.76
CA LEU A 28 4.63 0.16 -4.39
C LEU A 28 4.80 -0.03 -2.88
N LEU A 29 5.57 0.85 -2.22
CA LEU A 29 5.73 0.83 -0.77
C LEU A 29 4.45 1.23 -0.02
N GLU A 30 3.64 2.14 -0.56
CA GLU A 30 2.30 2.44 -0.05
C GLU A 30 1.39 1.22 -0.12
N ASP A 31 1.25 0.60 -1.31
CA ASP A 31 0.41 -0.57 -1.52
C ASP A 31 0.77 -1.72 -0.54
N LEU A 32 2.07 -1.95 -0.32
CA LEU A 32 2.53 -2.96 0.64
C LEU A 32 2.16 -2.63 2.09
N ARG A 33 2.22 -1.35 2.48
CA ARG A 33 1.81 -0.91 3.82
C ARG A 33 0.31 -1.08 4.00
N ASP A 34 -0.49 -0.71 3.01
CA ASP A 34 -1.94 -0.87 3.07
C ASP A 34 -2.34 -2.35 3.20
N LEU A 35 -1.70 -3.23 2.41
CA LEU A 35 -1.92 -4.67 2.50
C LEU A 35 -1.50 -5.24 3.86
N ALA A 36 -0.40 -4.75 4.45
CA ALA A 36 0.03 -5.14 5.78
C ALA A 36 -1.02 -4.74 6.84
N VAL A 37 -1.52 -3.50 6.80
CA VAL A 37 -2.59 -3.02 7.69
C VAL A 37 -3.85 -3.88 7.56
N VAL A 38 -4.26 -4.21 6.34
CA VAL A 38 -5.41 -5.10 6.11
C VAL A 38 -5.18 -6.50 6.70
N ALA A 39 -3.98 -7.06 6.55
CA ALA A 39 -3.64 -8.37 7.07
C ALA A 39 -3.62 -8.40 8.61
N GLU A 40 -3.03 -7.39 9.24
CA GLU A 40 -2.98 -7.23 10.69
C GLU A 40 -4.38 -7.11 11.31
N ARG A 41 -5.28 -6.39 10.62
CA ARG A 41 -6.65 -6.15 11.08
C ARG A 41 -7.65 -7.24 10.67
N ARG A 42 -7.22 -8.29 9.96
CA ARG A 42 -8.13 -9.32 9.43
C ARG A 42 -8.98 -10.03 10.49
N GLY A 43 -8.46 -10.16 11.71
CA GLY A 43 -9.16 -10.79 12.83
C GLY A 43 -9.80 -9.81 13.82
N GLU A 44 -9.69 -8.50 13.57
CA GLU A 44 -10.24 -7.48 14.46
C GLU A 44 -11.79 -7.50 14.38
N PRO A 45 -12.50 -7.44 15.51
CA PRO A 45 -13.96 -7.35 15.49
C PRO A 45 -14.40 -6.03 14.85
N SER A 46 -15.42 -6.09 13.98
CA SER A 46 -16.10 -4.90 13.46
C SER A 46 -17.17 -4.41 14.44
N ILE A 47 -17.45 -3.10 14.41
CA ILE A 47 -18.63 -2.51 15.06
C ILE A 47 -19.71 -2.15 14.03
N PRO A 48 -21.00 -2.09 14.42
CA PRO A 48 -22.06 -1.54 13.58
C PRO A 48 -21.77 -0.10 13.13
N HIS A 49 -22.16 0.25 11.90
CA HIS A 49 -21.91 1.57 11.35
C HIS A 49 -22.56 2.71 12.18
N ASP A 50 -23.80 2.49 12.65
CA ASP A 50 -24.51 3.49 13.46
C ASP A 50 -23.83 3.77 14.80
N GLU A 51 -23.18 2.74 15.38
CA GLU A 51 -22.36 2.90 16.58
C GLU A 51 -21.17 3.80 16.29
N PHE A 52 -20.39 3.49 15.25
CA PHE A 52 -19.25 4.31 14.83
C PHE A 52 -19.62 5.78 14.56
N ILE A 53 -20.75 6.03 13.88
CA ILE A 53 -21.23 7.40 13.62
C ILE A 53 -21.61 8.12 14.92
N ALA A 54 -22.22 7.42 15.88
CA ALA A 54 -22.52 8.00 17.18
C ALA A 54 -21.25 8.38 17.95
N GLU A 55 -20.19 7.56 17.84
CA GLU A 55 -18.87 7.88 18.43
C GLU A 55 -18.26 9.15 17.82
N LEU A 56 -18.23 9.25 16.49
CA LEU A 56 -17.66 10.43 15.81
C LEU A 56 -18.38 11.73 16.19
N LYS A 57 -19.72 11.70 16.29
CA LYS A 57 -20.51 12.86 16.74
C LYS A 57 -20.24 13.23 18.19
N ARG A 58 -20.15 12.23 19.07
CA ARG A 58 -19.81 12.43 20.49
C ARG A 58 -18.43 13.05 20.64
N ASP A 59 -17.49 12.68 19.77
CA ASP A 59 -16.11 13.18 19.78
C ASP A 59 -15.96 14.52 19.04
N GLY A 60 -17.03 15.05 18.44
CA GLY A 60 -17.03 16.34 17.73
C GLY A 60 -16.29 16.32 16.39
N LEU A 61 -16.06 15.12 15.82
CA LEU A 61 -15.43 14.91 14.52
C LEU A 61 -16.44 14.92 13.36
N LEU A 62 -17.74 14.91 13.69
CA LEU A 62 -18.88 14.98 12.78
C LEU A 62 -20.02 15.80 13.38
#